data_AF-A0A255RBC4-F1
#
_entry.id   AF-A0A255RBC4-F1
#
_cell.length_a   1.000
_cell.length_b   1.000
_cell.length_c   1.000
_cell.angle_alpha   90.00
_cell.angle_beta   90.00
_cell.angle_gamma   90.00
#
_symmetry.space_group_name_H-M   'P 1'
#
loop_
_entity.id
_entity.type
_entity.pdbx_description
1 polymer ?
#
loop_
_entity_poly.entity_id
_entity_poly.type
_entity_poly.pdbx_seq_one_letter_code
_entity_poly.pdbx_strand_id
1 'polypeptide(L)'
;MQEYVVGVLATPTLIAILWLTAFGGTTLRQHVRYERSGETPLTSFAVAELSDDGTPITADDGSIEYKESPLTVVEYRTTAVVTDDHQAIVQPLPTVLFVLLESLFGSGPLTTLGIVIALTCIVLFFVTSSDSASMVIDIIASGGNPVPPVGTRLFWAITEGLAAAALLTVGGLKALQAASITVALPFAVVLLLCCVALVIQLYRDQAKQVANQCD
;
A
#
# COMPACT_ATOMS: atom_id res chain seq x y z
N MET A 1 16.75 -12.66 -24.09
CA MET A 1 16.38 -12.84 -22.66
C MET A 1 17.04 -11.81 -21.74
N GLN A 2 18.34 -11.52 -21.86
CA GLN A 2 19.03 -10.57 -20.96
C GLN A 2 18.40 -9.17 -20.96
N GLU A 3 18.10 -8.60 -22.13
CA GLU A 3 17.47 -7.27 -22.22
C GLU A 3 16.07 -7.22 -21.58
N TYR A 4 15.28 -8.29 -21.74
CA TYR A 4 13.96 -8.40 -21.13
C TYR A 4 14.04 -8.48 -19.59
N VAL A 5 14.95 -9.30 -19.07
CA VAL A 5 15.15 -9.45 -17.62
C VAL A 5 15.66 -8.15 -17.00
N VAL A 6 16.62 -7.48 -17.65
CA VAL A 6 17.12 -6.18 -17.19
C VAL A 6 16.00 -5.13 -17.24
N GLY A 7 15.19 -5.10 -18.31
CA GLY A 7 14.06 -4.17 -18.43
C GLY A 7 13.02 -4.33 -17.31
N VAL A 8 12.61 -5.58 -17.02
CA VAL A 8 11.61 -5.89 -15.98
C VAL A 8 12.13 -5.60 -14.57
N LEU A 9 13.42 -5.74 -14.32
CA LEU A 9 14.01 -5.45 -13.01
C LEU A 9 14.35 -3.96 -12.83
N ALA A 10 14.97 -3.34 -13.83
CA ALA A 10 15.46 -1.96 -13.72
C ALA A 10 14.30 -0.95 -13.69
N THR A 11 13.29 -1.13 -14.53
CA THR A 11 12.19 -0.15 -14.66
C THR A 11 11.42 0.07 -13.35
N PRO A 12 10.84 -0.95 -12.70
CA PRO A 12 10.12 -0.75 -11.44
C PRO A 12 11.05 -0.31 -10.30
N THR A 13 12.31 -0.75 -10.30
CA THR A 13 13.28 -0.36 -9.28
C THR A 13 13.63 1.12 -9.37
N LEU A 14 13.89 1.64 -10.58
CA LEU A 14 14.18 3.07 -10.79
C LEU A 14 12.98 3.94 -10.42
N ILE A 15 11.77 3.52 -10.81
CA ILE A 15 10.53 4.22 -10.43
C ILE A 15 10.36 4.21 -8.91
N ALA A 16 10.58 3.07 -8.24
CA ALA A 16 10.47 2.95 -6.80
C ALA A 16 11.51 3.81 -6.07
N ILE A 17 12.76 3.83 -6.53
CA ILE A 17 13.82 4.68 -5.96
C ILE A 17 13.44 6.15 -6.11
N LEU A 18 12.99 6.57 -7.28
CA LEU A 18 12.55 7.95 -7.52
C LEU A 18 11.40 8.32 -6.59
N TRP A 19 10.39 7.45 -6.49
CA TRP A 19 9.22 7.65 -5.64
C TRP A 19 9.58 7.76 -4.16
N LEU A 20 10.34 6.79 -3.64
CA LEU A 20 10.79 6.77 -2.24
C LEU A 20 11.72 7.94 -1.93
N THR A 21 12.55 8.37 -2.88
CA THR A 21 13.42 9.55 -2.69
C THR A 21 12.60 10.84 -2.64
N ALA A 22 11.60 10.98 -3.51
CA ALA A 22 10.75 12.15 -3.56
C ALA A 22 9.90 12.29 -2.28
N PHE A 23 9.14 11.26 -1.90
CA PHE A 23 8.21 11.32 -0.75
C PHE A 23 8.87 10.99 0.59
N GLY A 24 9.80 10.03 0.62
CA GLY A 24 10.57 9.72 1.83
C GLY A 24 11.58 10.81 2.18
N GLY A 25 12.18 11.45 1.17
CA GLY A 25 13.08 12.57 1.38
C GLY A 25 12.41 13.83 1.92
N THR A 26 11.16 14.11 1.52
CA THR A 26 10.41 15.27 2.02
C THR A 26 9.97 15.11 3.48
N THR A 27 9.43 13.94 3.83
CA THR A 27 9.07 13.60 5.21
C THR A 27 10.26 13.65 6.16
N LEU A 28 11.41 13.09 5.75
CA LEU A 28 12.62 13.12 6.56
C LEU A 28 13.15 14.55 6.75
N ARG A 29 13.15 15.38 5.69
CA ARG A 29 13.57 16.78 5.80
C ARG A 29 12.66 17.58 6.73
N GLN A 30 11.36 17.30 6.75
CA GLN A 30 10.43 17.94 7.67
C GLN A 30 10.73 17.56 9.12
N HIS A 31 10.96 16.28 9.38
CA HIS A 31 11.27 15.79 10.73
C HIS A 31 12.60 16.36 11.25
N VAL A 32 13.65 16.35 10.43
CA VAL A 32 14.95 16.93 10.82
C VAL A 32 14.90 18.45 10.99
N ARG A 33 14.08 19.16 10.18
CA ARG A 33 13.88 20.61 10.34
C ARG A 33 13.16 20.94 11.64
N TYR A 34 12.17 20.14 12.00
CA TYR A 34 11.47 20.28 13.27
C TYR A 34 12.43 20.12 14.45
N GLU A 35 13.25 19.06 14.47
CA GLU A 35 14.24 18.83 15.54
C GLU A 35 15.30 19.94 15.63
N ARG A 36 15.73 20.51 14.49
CA ARG A 36 16.82 21.51 14.46
C ARG A 36 16.36 22.93 14.73
N SER A 37 15.25 23.35 14.14
CA SER A 37 14.84 24.77 14.14
C SER A 37 13.70 25.04 15.12
N GLY A 38 13.01 24.01 15.62
CA GLY A 38 11.74 24.18 16.33
C GLY A 38 10.63 24.76 15.45
N GLU A 39 10.87 24.91 14.14
CA GLU A 39 9.88 25.37 13.19
C GLU A 39 8.90 24.22 12.92
N THR A 40 7.69 24.40 13.43
CA THR A 40 6.61 23.43 13.33
C THR A 40 6.07 23.36 11.90
N PRO A 41 5.68 22.17 11.40
CA PRO A 41 4.89 22.08 10.19
C PRO A 41 3.60 22.90 10.35
N LEU A 42 3.10 23.46 9.25
CA LEU A 42 1.98 24.42 9.19
C LEU A 42 0.61 23.83 9.61
N THR A 43 0.57 22.60 10.12
CA THR A 43 -0.63 21.83 10.44
C THR A 43 -0.56 21.34 11.88
N SER A 44 -1.43 21.88 12.73
CA SER A 44 -1.70 21.35 14.08
C SER A 44 -2.76 20.26 13.97
N PHE A 45 -2.65 19.26 14.83
CA PHE A 45 -3.65 18.19 14.93
C PHE A 45 -4.10 18.05 16.38
N ALA A 46 -5.39 17.74 16.57
CA ALA A 46 -5.95 17.34 17.84
C ALA A 46 -5.36 16.00 18.27
N VAL A 47 -4.41 16.02 19.22
CA VAL A 47 -3.81 14.80 19.77
C VAL A 47 -4.54 14.40 21.03
N ALA A 48 -4.99 13.15 21.14
CA ALA A 48 -5.65 12.64 22.33
C ALA A 48 -4.71 12.75 23.54
N GLU A 49 -5.19 13.33 24.64
CA GLU A 49 -4.49 13.25 25.91
C GLU A 49 -4.68 11.83 26.46
N LEU A 50 -3.57 11.21 26.88
CA LEU A 50 -3.56 9.85 27.37
C LEU A 50 -3.42 9.87 28.89
N SER A 51 -4.20 9.03 29.57
CA SER A 51 -4.03 8.73 30.98
C SER A 51 -2.74 7.95 31.21
N ASP A 52 -2.30 7.79 32.46
CA ASP A 52 -1.09 7.04 32.83
C ASP A 52 -1.12 5.58 32.33
N ASP A 53 -2.31 5.02 32.12
CA ASP A 53 -2.54 3.67 31.58
C ASP A 53 -2.48 3.61 30.03
N GLY A 54 -2.23 4.73 29.36
CA GLY A 54 -2.15 4.84 27.90
C GLY A 54 -3.50 4.86 27.18
N THR A 55 -4.62 4.92 27.92
CA THR A 55 -5.97 5.09 27.36
C THR A 55 -6.30 6.57 27.15
N PRO A 56 -7.03 6.93 26.08
CA PRO A 56 -7.48 8.31 25.87
C PRO A 56 -8.34 8.79 27.04
N ILE A 57 -8.04 9.98 27.55
CA ILE A 57 -8.88 10.64 28.55
C ILE A 57 -10.18 11.04 27.86
N THR A 58 -11.31 10.74 28.50
CA THR A 58 -12.64 11.05 27.97
C THR A 58 -13.28 12.08 28.89
N ALA A 59 -13.77 13.16 28.31
CA ALA A 59 -14.52 14.18 29.03
C ALA A 59 -15.90 13.65 29.47
N ASP A 60 -16.53 14.35 30.43
CA ASP A 60 -17.83 13.97 30.99
C ASP A 60 -18.97 13.89 29.94
N ASP A 61 -18.78 14.51 28.77
CA ASP A 61 -19.71 14.47 27.63
C ASP A 61 -19.48 13.30 26.65
N GLY A 62 -18.46 12.47 26.90
CA GLY A 62 -18.08 11.34 26.06
C GLY A 62 -17.09 11.66 24.94
N SER A 63 -16.66 12.92 24.79
CA SER A 63 -15.60 13.30 23.84
C SER A 63 -14.21 12.95 24.35
N ILE A 64 -13.27 12.71 23.44
CA ILE A 64 -11.86 12.45 23.75
C ILE A 64 -11.19 13.81 24.03
N GLU A 65 -10.59 13.95 25.21
CA GLU A 65 -9.82 15.14 25.56
C GLU A 65 -8.57 15.20 24.69
N TYR A 66 -8.29 16.38 24.15
CA TYR A 66 -7.26 16.55 23.14
C TYR A 66 -6.45 17.83 23.37
N LYS A 67 -5.21 17.78 22.90
CA LYS A 67 -4.30 18.91 22.88
C LYS A 67 -3.80 19.14 21.47
N GLU A 68 -4.07 20.33 20.95
CA GLU A 68 -3.54 20.79 19.67
C GLU A 68 -2.02 20.80 19.71
N SER A 69 -1.42 19.92 18.92
CA SER A 69 0.03 19.79 18.83
C SER A 69 0.45 19.82 17.36
N PRO A 70 1.51 20.56 17.02
CA PRO A 70 2.09 20.50 15.69
C PRO A 70 2.81 19.17 15.51
N LEU A 71 2.36 18.35 14.54
CA LEU A 71 2.94 17.04 14.27
C LEU A 71 3.61 17.02 12.91
N THR A 72 4.81 16.43 12.87
CA THR A 72 5.43 16.02 11.61
C THR A 72 4.71 14.80 11.04
N VAL A 73 4.85 14.57 9.73
CA VAL A 73 4.24 13.40 9.05
C VAL A 73 4.70 12.07 9.68
N VAL A 74 5.92 12.03 10.21
CA VAL A 74 6.49 10.86 10.89
C VAL A 74 5.79 10.64 12.25
N GLU A 75 5.59 11.70 13.02
CA GLU A 75 4.90 11.64 14.32
C GLU A 75 3.42 11.33 14.17
N TYR A 76 2.76 11.89 13.14
CA TYR A 76 1.37 11.60 12.81
C TYR A 76 1.09 10.10 12.70
N ARG A 77 2.08 9.32 12.23
CA ARG A 77 1.94 7.87 12.08
C ARG A 77 1.76 7.13 13.42
N THR A 78 2.35 7.65 14.49
CA THR A 78 2.44 6.96 15.79
C THR A 78 1.57 7.60 16.86
N THR A 79 1.09 8.82 16.62
CA THR A 79 0.28 9.57 17.57
C THR A 79 -1.21 9.28 17.40
N ALA A 80 -1.94 9.23 18.51
CA ALA A 80 -3.39 9.11 18.52
C ALA A 80 -4.04 10.45 18.16
N VAL A 81 -4.24 10.69 16.87
CA VAL A 81 -4.93 11.90 16.38
C VAL A 81 -6.44 11.68 16.45
N VAL A 82 -7.15 12.65 17.00
CA VAL A 82 -8.61 12.64 17.17
C VAL A 82 -9.28 13.20 15.92
N THR A 83 -10.43 12.65 15.56
CA THR A 83 -11.30 13.17 14.49
C THR A 83 -11.87 14.55 14.87
N ASP A 84 -12.27 15.35 13.89
CA ASP A 84 -12.84 16.69 14.10
C ASP A 84 -14.09 16.71 15.01
N ASP A 85 -14.86 15.62 15.08
CA ASP A 85 -16.01 15.46 15.97
C ASP A 85 -15.62 15.10 17.42
N HIS A 86 -14.33 14.92 17.70
CA HIS A 86 -13.76 14.54 19.00
C HIS A 86 -14.24 13.19 19.57
N GLN A 87 -14.87 12.34 18.76
CA GLN A 87 -15.45 11.06 19.23
C GLN A 87 -14.58 9.82 18.93
N ALA A 88 -13.59 9.94 18.05
CA ALA A 88 -12.85 8.78 17.54
C ALA A 88 -11.39 9.11 17.21
N ILE A 89 -10.55 8.09 17.20
CA ILE A 89 -9.14 8.18 16.78
C ILE A 89 -9.01 7.84 15.31
N VAL A 90 -8.34 8.71 14.56
CA VAL A 90 -8.07 8.54 13.13
C VAL A 90 -7.07 7.42 12.91
N GLN A 91 -7.32 6.57 11.91
CA GLN A 91 -6.33 5.57 11.51
C GLN A 91 -5.18 6.24 10.74
N PRO A 92 -3.93 6.14 11.23
CA PRO A 92 -2.83 6.91 10.65
C PRO A 92 -2.39 6.37 9.28
N LEU A 93 -2.48 5.05 9.06
CA LEU A 93 -1.93 4.41 7.85
C LEU A 93 -2.60 4.88 6.54
N PRO A 94 -3.94 4.92 6.44
CA PRO A 94 -4.61 5.41 5.22
C PRO A 94 -4.50 6.92 5.05
N THR A 95 -4.35 7.68 6.14
CA THR A 95 -4.47 9.15 6.13
C THR A 95 -3.13 9.86 5.92
N VAL A 96 -2.01 9.20 6.21
CA VAL A 96 -0.65 9.80 6.15
C VAL A 96 -0.29 10.42 4.79
N LEU A 97 -0.81 9.87 3.69
CA LEU A 97 -0.58 10.43 2.35
C LEU A 97 -1.22 11.82 2.22
N PHE A 98 -2.41 12.03 2.77
CA PHE A 98 -3.12 13.31 2.70
C PHE A 98 -2.41 14.36 3.54
N VAL A 99 -1.98 13.99 4.75
CA VAL A 99 -1.15 14.84 5.61
C VAL A 99 0.17 15.21 4.92
N LEU A 100 0.80 14.27 4.22
CA LEU A 100 2.00 14.53 3.43
C LEU A 100 1.71 15.53 2.29
N LEU A 101 0.62 15.36 1.55
CA LEU A 101 0.25 16.27 0.47
C LEU A 101 -0.03 17.69 1.00
N GLU A 102 -0.72 17.80 2.13
CA GLU A 102 -0.95 19.08 2.81
C GLU A 102 0.34 19.73 3.27
N SER A 103 1.27 18.95 3.83
CA SER A 103 2.58 19.45 4.23
C SER A 103 3.46 19.91 3.05
N LEU A 104 3.20 19.42 1.84
CA LEU A 104 3.95 19.76 0.62
C LEU A 104 3.37 20.96 -0.13
N PHE A 105 2.05 21.04 -0.22
CA PHE A 105 1.33 22.05 -1.00
C PHE A 105 0.69 23.16 -0.14
N GLY A 106 0.72 23.02 1.19
CA GLY A 106 0.16 23.96 2.16
C GLY A 106 -1.35 23.80 2.35
N SER A 107 -2.00 24.80 2.93
CA SER A 107 -3.46 24.85 3.14
C SER A 107 -4.16 25.64 2.02
N GLY A 108 -3.92 25.27 0.75
CA GLY A 108 -4.41 26.00 -0.42
C GLY A 108 -5.19 25.13 -1.42
N PRO A 109 -5.80 25.73 -2.46
CA PRO A 109 -6.57 25.00 -3.47
C PRO A 109 -5.73 23.97 -4.25
N LEU A 110 -4.41 24.20 -4.31
CA LEU A 110 -3.45 23.27 -4.91
C LEU A 110 -3.42 21.92 -4.17
N THR A 111 -3.57 21.93 -2.84
CA THR A 111 -3.60 20.72 -2.01
C THR A 111 -4.85 19.91 -2.25
N THR A 112 -6.02 20.55 -2.28
CA THR A 112 -7.28 19.88 -2.63
C THR A 112 -7.19 19.23 -4.00
N LEU A 113 -6.62 19.93 -4.99
CA LEU A 113 -6.38 19.36 -6.32
C LEU A 113 -5.44 18.14 -6.25
N GLY A 114 -4.34 18.25 -5.49
CA GLY A 114 -3.40 17.14 -5.28
C GLY A 114 -4.06 15.91 -4.65
N ILE A 115 -4.92 16.12 -3.65
CA ILE A 115 -5.70 15.05 -2.99
C ILE A 115 -6.68 14.40 -3.98
N VAL A 116 -7.41 15.19 -4.77
CA VAL A 116 -8.35 14.68 -5.79
C VAL A 116 -7.61 13.85 -6.84
N ILE A 117 -6.45 14.33 -7.32
CA ILE A 117 -5.62 13.59 -8.26
C ILE A 117 -5.12 12.29 -7.62
N ALA A 118 -4.59 12.35 -6.39
CA ALA A 118 -4.09 11.18 -5.68
C ALA A 118 -5.19 10.11 -5.49
N LEU A 119 -6.38 10.50 -5.04
CA LEU A 119 -7.53 9.60 -4.91
C LEU A 119 -7.92 8.99 -6.26
N THR A 120 -7.95 9.80 -7.32
CA THR A 120 -8.24 9.32 -8.68
C THR A 120 -7.20 8.30 -9.12
N CYS A 121 -5.90 8.55 -8.89
CA CYS A 121 -4.82 7.61 -9.19
C CYS A 121 -4.96 6.30 -8.40
N ILE A 122 -5.27 6.37 -7.10
CA ILE A 122 -5.46 5.19 -6.25
C ILE A 122 -6.63 4.34 -6.76
N VAL A 123 -7.76 4.97 -7.08
CA VAL A 123 -8.95 4.26 -7.61
C VAL A 123 -8.66 3.64 -8.97
N LEU A 124 -8.02 4.37 -9.89
CA LEU A 124 -7.65 3.84 -11.21
C LEU A 124 -6.69 2.66 -11.09
N PHE A 125 -5.64 2.79 -10.27
CA PHE A 125 -4.69 1.71 -10.04
C PHE A 125 -5.37 0.48 -9.45
N PHE A 126 -6.27 0.67 -8.47
CA PHE A 126 -7.05 -0.41 -7.88
C PHE A 126 -7.94 -1.12 -8.91
N VAL A 127 -8.69 -0.37 -9.72
CA VAL A 127 -9.59 -0.93 -10.75
C VAL A 127 -8.80 -1.69 -11.82
N THR A 128 -7.74 -1.11 -12.36
CA THR A 128 -6.91 -1.77 -13.38
C THR A 128 -6.18 -3.00 -12.84
N SER A 129 -5.70 -2.93 -11.58
CA SER A 129 -5.06 -4.07 -10.92
C SER A 129 -6.06 -5.20 -10.68
N SER A 130 -7.28 -4.89 -10.23
CA SER A 130 -8.35 -5.87 -10.00
C SER A 130 -8.82 -6.52 -11.31
N ASP A 131 -8.95 -5.74 -12.38
CA ASP A 131 -9.30 -6.26 -13.71
C ASP A 131 -8.28 -7.29 -14.24
N SER A 132 -7.00 -7.04 -13.96
CA SER A 132 -5.90 -7.95 -14.33
C SER A 132 -5.87 -9.20 -13.44
N ALA A 133 -6.11 -9.06 -12.13
CA ALA A 133 -6.09 -10.16 -11.18
C ALA A 133 -7.23 -11.17 -11.43
N SER A 134 -8.45 -10.66 -11.59
CA SER A 134 -9.63 -11.48 -11.90
C SER A 134 -9.49 -12.22 -13.24
N MET A 135 -8.84 -11.61 -14.25
CA MET A 135 -8.54 -12.29 -15.51
C MET A 135 -7.59 -13.48 -15.31
N VAL A 136 -6.54 -13.34 -14.51
CA VAL A 136 -5.59 -14.44 -14.25
C VAL A 136 -6.28 -15.60 -13.52
N ILE A 137 -7.10 -15.30 -12.51
CA ILE A 137 -7.86 -16.31 -11.76
C ILE A 137 -8.83 -17.04 -12.70
N ASP A 138 -9.51 -16.32 -13.57
CA ASP A 138 -10.48 -16.90 -14.51
C ASP A 138 -9.81 -17.81 -15.55
N ILE A 139 -8.62 -17.44 -16.04
CA ILE A 139 -7.82 -18.30 -16.94
C ILE A 139 -7.45 -19.60 -16.23
N ILE A 140 -6.98 -19.54 -14.98
CA ILE A 140 -6.59 -20.73 -14.20
C ILE A 140 -7.81 -21.61 -13.92
N ALA A 141 -8.95 -21.02 -13.53
CA ALA A 141 -10.19 -21.74 -13.24
C ALA A 141 -10.82 -22.37 -14.50
N SER A 142 -10.59 -21.78 -15.67
CA SER A 142 -11.09 -22.25 -16.97
C SER A 142 -10.18 -23.27 -17.66
N GLY A 143 -9.24 -23.88 -16.92
CA GLY A 143 -8.30 -24.87 -17.46
C GLY A 143 -7.23 -24.27 -18.38
N GLY A 144 -6.92 -22.98 -18.24
CA GLY A 144 -5.94 -22.27 -19.06
C GLY A 144 -6.51 -21.65 -20.34
N ASN A 145 -7.84 -21.56 -20.49
CA ASN A 145 -8.46 -20.88 -21.63
C ASN A 145 -8.07 -19.38 -21.63
N PRO A 146 -7.39 -18.86 -22.68
CA PRO A 146 -6.95 -17.46 -22.72
C PRO A 146 -8.09 -16.46 -22.90
N VAL A 147 -9.29 -16.92 -23.28
CA VAL A 147 -10.50 -16.09 -23.42
C VAL A 147 -11.64 -16.76 -22.66
N PRO A 148 -11.63 -16.67 -21.32
CA PRO A 148 -12.70 -17.20 -20.50
C PRO A 148 -13.98 -16.34 -20.63
N PRO A 149 -15.17 -16.90 -20.37
CA PRO A 149 -16.44 -16.18 -20.53
C PRO A 149 -16.58 -15.05 -19.52
N VAL A 150 -17.13 -13.91 -19.94
CA VAL A 150 -17.24 -12.70 -19.12
C VAL A 150 -17.98 -12.89 -17.77
N GLY A 151 -18.87 -13.88 -17.69
CA GLY A 151 -19.61 -14.19 -16.47
C GLY A 151 -18.75 -14.77 -15.34
N THR A 152 -17.79 -15.64 -15.66
CA THR A 152 -16.88 -16.22 -14.65
C THR A 152 -15.85 -15.19 -14.20
N ARG A 153 -15.38 -14.34 -15.12
CA ARG A 153 -14.56 -13.17 -14.79
C ARG A 153 -15.23 -12.22 -13.81
N LEU A 154 -16.49 -11.87 -14.07
CA LEU A 154 -17.26 -10.99 -13.19
C LEU A 154 -17.50 -11.62 -11.82
N PHE A 155 -17.76 -12.92 -11.77
CA PHE A 155 -17.88 -13.66 -10.53
C PHE A 155 -16.62 -13.55 -9.66
N TRP A 156 -15.42 -13.73 -10.23
CA TRP A 156 -14.16 -13.60 -9.50
C TRP A 156 -13.91 -12.16 -9.01
N ALA A 157 -14.12 -11.18 -9.89
CA ALA A 157 -13.95 -9.76 -9.54
C ALA A 157 -14.85 -9.33 -8.36
N ILE A 158 -16.13 -9.74 -8.36
CA ILE A 158 -17.06 -9.42 -7.27
C ILE A 158 -16.68 -10.15 -5.98
N THR A 159 -16.29 -11.43 -6.08
CA THR A 159 -15.93 -12.24 -4.91
C THR A 159 -14.69 -11.69 -4.20
N GLU A 160 -13.68 -11.22 -4.96
CA GLU A 160 -12.50 -10.54 -4.39
C GLU A 160 -12.87 -9.26 -3.64
N GLY A 161 -13.74 -8.43 -4.22
CA GLY A 161 -14.25 -7.22 -3.58
C GLY A 161 -15.06 -7.51 -2.31
N LEU A 162 -15.92 -8.53 -2.34
CA LEU A 162 -16.70 -8.96 -1.18
C LEU A 162 -15.82 -9.52 -0.06
N ALA A 163 -14.80 -10.31 -0.39
CA ALA A 163 -13.85 -10.82 0.59
C ALA A 163 -13.07 -9.68 1.26
N ALA A 164 -12.60 -8.70 0.47
CA ALA A 164 -11.93 -7.51 1.00
C ALA A 164 -12.87 -6.69 1.91
N ALA A 165 -14.12 -6.46 1.49
CA ALA A 165 -15.12 -5.75 2.30
C ALA A 165 -15.41 -6.47 3.62
N ALA A 166 -15.58 -7.80 3.59
CA ALA A 166 -15.83 -8.60 4.78
C ALA A 166 -14.65 -8.59 5.78
N LEU A 167 -13.41 -8.62 5.29
CA LEU A 167 -12.24 -8.52 6.16
C LEU A 167 -12.10 -7.13 6.79
N LEU A 168 -12.43 -6.08 6.04
CA LEU A 168 -12.42 -4.71 6.53
C LEU A 168 -13.46 -4.49 7.63
N THR A 169 -14.65 -5.07 7.51
CA THR A 169 -15.70 -4.94 8.54
C THR A 169 -15.38 -5.71 9.82
N VAL A 170 -14.76 -6.88 9.72
CA VAL A 170 -14.49 -7.74 10.89
C VAL A 170 -13.26 -7.29 11.68
N GLY A 171 -12.17 -6.90 11.02
CA GLY A 171 -10.92 -6.57 11.72
C GLY A 171 -10.09 -5.47 11.07
N GLY A 172 -10.66 -4.72 10.14
CA GLY A 172 -10.04 -3.56 9.52
C GLY A 172 -8.72 -3.87 8.81
N LEU A 173 -7.82 -2.89 8.80
CA LEU A 173 -6.55 -2.97 8.10
C LEU A 173 -5.62 -4.07 8.64
N LYS A 174 -5.65 -4.31 9.97
CA LYS A 174 -4.84 -5.38 10.59
C LYS A 174 -5.29 -6.76 10.10
N ALA A 175 -6.59 -7.01 9.98
CA ALA A 175 -7.10 -8.27 9.43
C ALA A 175 -6.71 -8.45 7.96
N LEU A 176 -6.81 -7.39 7.15
CA LEU A 176 -6.43 -7.45 5.73
C LEU A 176 -4.93 -7.76 5.55
N GLN A 177 -4.07 -7.18 6.38
CA GLN A 177 -2.63 -7.49 6.40
C GLN A 177 -2.33 -8.92 6.88
N ALA A 178 -3.02 -9.39 7.93
CA ALA A 178 -2.83 -10.74 8.43
C ALA A 178 -3.27 -11.80 7.40
N ALA A 179 -4.39 -11.56 6.71
CA ALA A 179 -4.89 -12.43 5.65
C ALA A 179 -3.89 -12.50 4.48
N SER A 180 -3.33 -11.36 4.04
CA SER A 180 -2.37 -11.35 2.94
C SER A 180 -1.07 -12.08 3.29
N ILE A 181 -0.53 -11.93 4.51
CA ILE A 181 0.66 -12.65 4.97
C ILE A 181 0.41 -14.16 5.03
N THR A 182 -0.76 -14.56 5.54
CA THR A 182 -1.12 -15.98 5.70
C THR A 182 -1.26 -16.70 4.36
N VAL A 183 -1.80 -16.02 3.34
CA VAL A 183 -1.91 -16.56 1.98
C VAL A 183 -0.58 -16.48 1.22
N ALA A 184 0.21 -15.42 1.43
CA ALA A 184 1.49 -15.23 0.75
C ALA A 184 2.54 -16.27 1.14
N LEU A 185 2.56 -16.71 2.41
CA LEU A 185 3.56 -17.67 2.90
C LEU A 185 3.55 -19.03 2.16
N PRO A 186 2.44 -19.76 2.05
CA PRO A 186 2.41 -21.01 1.28
C PRO A 186 2.65 -20.78 -0.21
N PHE A 187 2.17 -19.66 -0.77
CA PHE A 187 2.42 -19.31 -2.17
C PHE A 187 3.90 -19.03 -2.44
N ALA A 188 4.63 -18.44 -1.48
CA ALA A 188 6.08 -18.23 -1.59
C ALA A 188 6.86 -19.55 -1.74
N VAL A 189 6.42 -20.63 -1.06
CA VAL A 189 7.01 -21.97 -1.24
C VAL A 189 6.81 -22.46 -2.67
N VAL A 190 5.62 -22.28 -3.25
CA VAL A 190 5.32 -22.64 -4.64
C VAL A 190 6.20 -21.84 -5.61
N LEU A 191 6.34 -20.52 -5.40
CA LEU A 191 7.21 -19.68 -6.23
C LEU A 191 8.68 -20.11 -6.15
N LEU A 192 9.17 -20.51 -4.97
CA LEU A 192 10.52 -21.05 -4.80
C LEU A 192 10.74 -22.34 -5.60
N LEU A 193 9.77 -23.25 -5.57
CA LEU A 193 9.81 -24.47 -6.39
C LEU A 193 9.79 -24.15 -7.89
N CYS A 194 9.01 -23.15 -8.32
CA CYS A 194 9.02 -22.66 -9.69
C CYS A 194 10.39 -22.09 -10.09
N CYS A 195 11.06 -21.33 -9.22
CA CYS A 195 12.42 -20.84 -9.47
C CYS A 195 13.41 -21.99 -9.67
N VAL A 196 13.35 -23.02 -8.82
CA VAL A 196 14.21 -24.21 -8.96
C VAL A 196 13.90 -24.96 -10.27
N ALA A 197 12.63 -25.13 -10.60
CA ALA A 197 12.21 -25.77 -11.85
C ALA A 197 12.70 -24.99 -13.09
N LEU A 198 12.63 -23.66 -13.06
CA LEU A 198 13.14 -22.79 -14.14
C LEU A 198 14.65 -22.94 -14.32
N VAL A 199 15.41 -22.96 -13.22
CA VAL A 199 16.87 -23.15 -13.26
C VAL A 199 17.21 -24.52 -13.88
N ILE A 200 16.53 -25.58 -13.45
CA ILE A 200 16.72 -26.93 -14.00
C ILE A 200 16.38 -26.97 -15.50
N GLN A 201 15.28 -26.35 -15.91
CA GLN A 201 14.89 -26.31 -17.32
C GLN A 201 15.88 -25.53 -18.18
N LEU A 202 16.41 -24.41 -17.67
CA LEU A 202 17.43 -23.63 -18.37
C LEU A 202 18.72 -24.45 -18.59
N TYR A 203 19.17 -25.19 -17.57
CA TYR A 203 20.34 -26.08 -17.71
C TYR A 203 20.09 -27.22 -18.69
N ARG A 204 18.88 -27.80 -18.71
CA ARG A 204 18.51 -28.86 -19.67
C ARG A 204 18.47 -28.34 -21.11
N ASP A 205 17.98 -27.11 -21.32
CA ASP A 205 17.92 -26.51 -22.65
C ASP A 205 19.31 -26.21 -23.21
N GLN A 206 20.22 -25.70 -22.37
CA GLN A 206 21.63 -25.50 -22.73
C GLN A 206 22.30 -26.83 -23.14
N ALA A 207 22.09 -27.91 -22.38
CA ALA A 207 22.66 -29.21 -22.70
C ALA A 207 22.14 -29.79 -24.03
N LYS A 208 20.85 -29.56 -24.35
CA LYS A 208 20.26 -29.96 -25.65
C LYS A 208 20.84 -29.17 -26.82
N GLN A 209 21.06 -27.87 -26.65
CA GLN A 209 21.65 -27.03 -27.71
C GLN A 209 23.08 -27.45 -28.05
N VAL A 210 23.89 -27.83 -27.05
CA VAL A 210 25.25 -28.34 -27.27
C VAL A 210 25.25 -29.69 -28.00
N ALA A 211 24.34 -30.60 -27.62
CA ALA A 211 24.23 -31.91 -28.28
C ALA A 211 23.86 -31.79 -29.76
N ASN A 212 22.90 -30.93 -30.11
CA ASN A 212 22.47 -30.69 -31.50
C ASN A 212 23.54 -30.02 -32.39
N GLN A 213 24.63 -29.49 -31.83
CA GLN A 213 25.74 -28.91 -32.60
C GLN A 213 26.84 -29.93 -32.91
N CYS A 214 26.80 -31.12 -32.29
CA CYS A 214 27.78 -32.19 -32.50
C CYS A 214 27.34 -33.25 -33.52
N ASP A 215 26.08 -33.22 -33.94
CA ASP A 215 25.51 -34.02 -35.05
C ASP A 215 25.52 -33.23 -36.37
#